data_AF-A0AAD8T5I1-F1
#
_entry.id   AF-A0AAD8T5I1-F1
#
_cell.length_a   1.000
_cell.length_b   1.000
_cell.length_c   1.000
_cell.angle_alpha   90.00
_cell.angle_beta   90.00
_cell.angle_gamma   90.00
#
_symmetry.space_group_name_H-M   'P 1'
#
loop_
_entity.id
_entity.type
_entity.pdbx_description
1 polymer ?
#
loop_
_entity_poly.entity_id
_entity_poly.type
_entity_poly.pdbx_seq_one_letter_code
_entity_poly.pdbx_strand_id
1 'polypeptide(L)'
;MAAEDLEWERSKISNQDLNMMKKLGLMKKEDAIRFPSEESYPNPPMEYRPMIKDLLRIGAQFVGYREYANKTQEKLAEANERANTLAQQLEHSEKARKKAELDATEARAEAKAKLTLLVLKILEKGFTPLKLH
;
A
#
# COMPACT_ATOMS: atom_id res chain seq x y z
N MET A 1 49.82 16.97 -1.83
CA MET A 1 50.42 15.99 -0.90
C MET A 1 50.36 16.57 0.51
N ALA A 2 49.28 16.36 1.26
CA ALA A 2 49.13 16.90 2.62
C ALA A 2 48.02 16.20 3.44
N ALA A 3 47.75 14.90 3.21
CA ALA A 3 46.67 14.19 3.89
C ALA A 3 47.12 12.93 4.65
N GLU A 4 48.32 12.40 4.38
CA GLU A 4 48.80 11.15 5.00
C GLU A 4 49.50 11.36 6.35
N ASP A 5 50.00 12.56 6.66
CA ASP A 5 50.72 12.82 7.92
C ASP A 5 49.79 12.97 9.15
N LEU A 6 48.47 13.09 8.96
CA LEU A 6 47.51 13.32 10.05
C LEU A 6 47.00 12.03 10.73
N GLU A 7 47.13 10.87 10.10
CA GLU A 7 46.66 9.60 10.69
C GLU A 7 47.65 9.01 11.70
N TRP A 8 48.94 9.31 11.58
CA TRP A 8 49.98 8.71 12.42
C TRP A 8 50.05 9.30 13.84
N GLU A 9 49.58 10.54 14.04
CA GLU A 9 49.55 11.18 15.37
C GLU A 9 48.41 10.67 16.27
N ARG A 10 47.41 9.97 15.73
CA ARG A 10 46.27 9.45 16.51
C ARG A 10 46.50 8.09 17.19
N SER A 11 47.59 7.39 16.87
CA SER A 11 47.87 6.03 17.39
C SER A 11 48.89 5.97 18.53
N LYS A 12 49.17 7.08 19.23
CA LYS A 12 50.02 7.02 20.43
C LYS A 12 49.15 6.90 21.68
N ILE A 13 49.13 5.69 22.26
CA ILE A 13 48.59 5.42 23.61
C ILE A 13 49.15 6.49 24.56
N SER A 14 48.27 7.25 25.20
CA SER A 14 48.68 8.31 26.13
C SER A 14 49.42 7.71 27.33
N ASN A 15 50.34 8.48 27.92
CA ASN A 15 50.97 8.10 29.18
C ASN A 15 49.93 7.89 30.31
N GLN A 16 48.76 8.53 30.22
CA GLN A 16 47.63 8.25 31.12
C GLN A 16 47.03 6.86 30.90
N ASP A 17 46.83 6.46 29.64
CA ASP A 17 46.29 5.14 29.28
C ASP A 17 47.24 4.02 29.69
N LEU A 18 48.54 4.23 29.49
CA LEU A 18 49.60 3.32 29.93
C LEU A 18 49.58 3.11 31.46
N ASN A 19 49.39 4.19 32.23
CA ASN A 19 49.28 4.09 33.69
C ASN A 19 47.97 3.43 34.14
N MET A 20 46.85 3.65 33.44
CA MET A 20 45.61 2.93 33.71
C MET A 20 45.76 1.43 33.44
N MET A 21 46.33 1.04 32.29
CA MET A 21 46.53 -0.36 31.96
C MET A 21 47.46 -1.08 32.95
N LYS A 22 48.48 -0.39 33.47
CA LYS A 22 49.35 -0.91 34.54
C LYS A 22 48.58 -1.06 35.87
N LYS A 23 47.77 -0.08 36.26
CA LYS A 23 46.94 -0.13 37.48
C LYS A 23 45.89 -1.25 37.44
N LEU A 24 45.27 -1.46 36.28
CA LEU A 24 44.29 -2.52 36.05
C LEU A 24 44.94 -3.91 35.90
N GLY A 25 46.27 -4.00 35.95
CA GLY A 25 46.99 -5.27 35.80
C GLY A 25 46.94 -5.87 34.40
N LEU A 26 46.41 -5.12 33.42
CA LEU A 26 46.29 -5.55 32.01
C LEU A 26 47.65 -5.68 31.31
N MET A 27 48.70 -5.07 31.88
CA MET A 27 50.08 -5.23 31.39
C MET A 27 50.86 -6.36 32.08
N LYS A 28 50.28 -7.06 33.06
CA LYS A 28 50.99 -8.12 33.83
C LYS A 28 50.75 -9.53 33.30
N LYS A 29 49.71 -9.73 32.50
CA LYS A 29 49.42 -11.01 31.86
C LYS A 29 49.57 -10.79 30.37
N GLU A 30 50.52 -11.49 29.76
CA GLU A 30 50.76 -11.45 28.31
C GLU A 30 49.50 -11.82 27.50
N ASP A 31 48.51 -12.48 28.13
CA ASP A 31 47.20 -12.85 27.58
C ASP A 31 45.99 -12.03 28.11
N ALA A 32 46.18 -10.92 28.85
CA ALA A 32 45.05 -10.14 29.38
C ALA A 32 44.19 -9.47 28.30
N ILE A 33 44.76 -9.24 27.13
CA ILE A 33 44.08 -8.69 25.95
C ILE A 33 44.14 -9.75 24.83
N ARG A 34 43.61 -10.94 25.11
CA ARG A 34 43.22 -11.86 24.04
C ARG A 34 41.87 -11.40 23.50
N PHE A 35 41.87 -10.85 22.29
CA PHE A 35 40.64 -10.80 21.52
C PHE A 35 40.17 -12.24 21.28
N PRO A 36 38.90 -12.57 21.53
CA PRO A 36 38.39 -13.91 21.28
C PRO A 36 38.74 -14.32 19.85
N SER A 37 39.60 -15.34 19.67
CA SER A 37 39.79 -15.97 18.36
C SER A 37 38.51 -16.71 17.96
N GLU A 38 38.36 -17.14 16.71
CA GLU A 38 37.18 -17.90 16.26
C GLU A 38 36.91 -19.16 17.10
N GLU A 39 37.92 -19.71 17.79
CA GLU A 39 37.80 -20.81 18.76
C GLU A 39 37.23 -20.43 20.12
N SER A 40 37.16 -19.14 20.43
CA SER A 40 36.65 -18.60 21.70
C SER A 40 35.14 -18.32 21.67
N TYR A 41 34.49 -18.49 20.52
CA TYR A 41 33.05 -18.64 20.49
C TYR A 41 32.71 -20.05 20.97
N PRO A 42 31.79 -20.23 21.93
CA PRO A 42 31.28 -21.55 22.24
C PRO A 42 30.61 -22.08 20.97
N ASN A 43 31.35 -22.88 20.22
CA ASN A 43 30.81 -23.60 19.08
C ASN A 43 29.70 -24.46 19.69
N PRO A 44 28.42 -24.24 19.31
CA PRO A 44 27.32 -24.90 20.01
C PRO A 44 27.59 -26.40 20.07
N PRO A 45 27.31 -27.07 21.20
CA PRO A 45 27.46 -28.52 21.29
C PRO A 45 26.81 -29.15 20.06
N MET A 46 27.48 -30.14 19.45
CA MET A 46 27.08 -30.67 18.13
C MET A 46 25.58 -31.01 18.04
N GLU A 47 25.01 -31.43 19.17
CA GLU A 47 23.59 -31.75 19.39
C GLU A 47 22.63 -30.61 19.03
N TYR A 48 23.00 -29.34 19.21
CA TYR A 48 22.14 -28.18 18.95
C TYR A 48 22.30 -27.61 17.54
N ARG A 49 23.36 -27.99 16.81
CA ARG A 49 23.63 -27.46 15.46
C ARG A 49 22.53 -27.78 14.44
N PRO A 50 21.92 -28.99 14.43
CA PRO A 50 20.79 -29.28 13.55
C PRO A 50 19.58 -28.39 13.85
N MET A 51 19.24 -28.22 15.14
CA MET A 51 18.11 -27.39 15.57
C MET A 51 18.29 -25.92 15.17
N ILE A 52 19.49 -25.37 15.32
CA ILE A 52 19.79 -23.98 14.92
C ILE A 52 19.65 -23.81 13.40
N LYS A 53 20.11 -24.78 12.60
CA LYS A 53 19.95 -24.74 11.13
C LYS A 53 18.48 -24.81 10.72
N ASP A 54 17.70 -25.64 11.38
CA ASP A 54 16.26 -25.75 11.12
C ASP A 54 15.53 -24.45 11.48
N LEU A 55 15.87 -23.83 12.61
CA LEU A 55 15.28 -22.55 13.01
C LEU A 55 15.62 -21.43 12.03
N LEU A 56 16.86 -21.38 11.54
CA LEU A 56 17.27 -20.42 10.52
C LEU A 56 16.54 -20.65 9.19
N ARG A 57 16.37 -21.91 8.78
CA ARG A 57 15.61 -22.28 7.57
C ARG A 57 14.14 -21.87 7.67
N ILE A 58 13.51 -22.15 8.80
CA ILE A 58 12.11 -21.77 9.07
C ILE A 58 11.99 -20.23 9.09
N GLY A 59 12.91 -19.54 9.75
CA GLY A 59 12.96 -18.08 9.77
C GLY A 59 13.04 -17.47 8.38
N ALA A 60 13.86 -18.04 7.49
CA ALA A 60 13.95 -17.58 6.09
C ALA A 60 12.64 -17.80 5.31
N GLN A 61 11.94 -18.91 5.54
CA GLN A 61 10.62 -19.16 4.94
C GLN A 61 9.58 -18.13 5.40
N PHE A 62 9.58 -17.76 6.69
CA PHE A 62 8.66 -16.74 7.22
C PHE A 62 8.81 -15.38 6.54
N VAL A 63 10.04 -14.99 6.18
CA VAL A 63 10.28 -13.75 5.42
C VAL A 63 9.60 -13.83 4.05
N GLY A 64 9.76 -14.95 3.33
CA GLY A 64 9.09 -15.16 2.04
C GLY A 64 7.56 -15.17 2.14
N TYR A 65 7.00 -15.82 3.17
CA TYR A 65 5.55 -15.79 3.42
C TYR A 65 5.03 -14.40 3.73
N ARG A 66 5.81 -13.59 4.47
CA ARG A 66 5.45 -12.21 4.78
C ARG A 66 5.39 -11.34 3.53
N GLU A 67 6.36 -11.47 2.63
CA GLU A 67 6.34 -10.75 1.34
C GLU A 67 5.16 -11.15 0.47
N TYR A 68 4.85 -12.45 0.42
CA TYR A 68 3.67 -12.95 -0.28
C TYR A 68 2.38 -12.37 0.30
N ALA A 69 2.24 -12.39 1.64
CA ALA A 69 1.08 -11.82 2.33
C ALA A 69 0.91 -10.33 2.03
N ASN A 70 2.00 -9.55 2.09
CA ASN A 70 1.99 -8.12 1.77
C ASN A 70 1.53 -7.88 0.32
N LYS A 71 2.08 -8.62 -0.66
CA LYS A 71 1.65 -8.52 -2.07
C LYS A 71 0.18 -8.85 -2.26
N THR A 72 -0.35 -9.84 -1.53
CA THR A 72 -1.77 -10.17 -1.60
C THR A 72 -2.65 -9.08 -0.98
N GLN A 73 -2.21 -8.45 0.10
CA GLN A 73 -2.91 -7.32 0.71
C GLN A 73 -2.94 -6.10 -0.21
N GLU A 74 -1.83 -5.79 -0.87
CA GLU A 74 -1.74 -4.69 -1.83
C GLU A 74 -2.69 -4.90 -3.02
N LYS A 75 -2.72 -6.11 -3.60
CA LYS A 75 -3.67 -6.46 -4.65
C LYS A 75 -5.13 -6.37 -4.20
N LEU A 76 -5.42 -6.75 -2.95
CA LEU A 76 -6.76 -6.65 -2.38
C LEU A 76 -7.17 -5.18 -2.20
N ALA A 77 -6.24 -4.32 -1.75
CA ALA A 77 -6.47 -2.89 -1.62
C ALA A 77 -6.76 -2.25 -2.99
N GLU A 78 -5.95 -2.55 -4.01
CA GLU A 78 -6.16 -2.07 -5.38
C GLU A 78 -7.51 -2.53 -5.96
N ALA A 79 -7.87 -3.79 -5.75
CA ALA A 79 -9.16 -4.32 -6.18
C ALA A 79 -10.33 -3.60 -5.51
N ASN A 80 -10.22 -3.28 -4.22
CA ASN A 80 -11.23 -2.52 -3.48
C ASN A 80 -11.37 -1.08 -3.99
N GLU A 81 -10.26 -0.40 -4.27
CA GLU A 81 -10.31 0.94 -4.86
C GLU A 81 -10.98 0.93 -6.24
N ARG A 82 -10.64 -0.05 -7.09
CA ARG A 82 -11.30 -0.25 -8.38
C ARG A 82 -12.80 -0.54 -8.22
N ALA A 83 -13.19 -1.37 -7.25
CA ALA A 83 -14.59 -1.63 -6.97
C ALA A 83 -15.34 -0.36 -6.53
N ASN A 84 -14.72 0.47 -5.69
CA ASN A 84 -15.31 1.73 -5.24
C ASN A 84 -15.48 2.74 -6.39
N THR A 85 -14.48 2.89 -7.26
CA THR A 85 -14.59 3.78 -8.41
C THR A 85 -15.68 3.32 -9.39
N LEU A 86 -15.79 2.02 -9.64
CA LEU A 86 -16.89 1.46 -10.44
C LEU A 86 -18.26 1.67 -9.79
N ALA A 87 -18.37 1.52 -8.47
CA ALA A 87 -19.61 1.78 -7.74
C ALA A 87 -20.05 3.25 -7.87
N GLN A 88 -19.11 4.19 -7.75
CA GLN A 88 -19.39 5.62 -7.95
C GLN A 88 -19.81 5.94 -9.39
N GLN A 89 -19.14 5.33 -10.39
CA GLN A 89 -19.52 5.49 -11.79
C GLN A 89 -20.92 4.95 -12.07
N LEU A 90 -21.26 3.78 -11.51
CA LEU A 90 -22.60 3.21 -11.62
C LEU A 90 -23.64 4.14 -11.01
N GLU A 91 -23.41 4.63 -9.79
CA GLU A 91 -24.33 5.56 -9.12
C GLU A 91 -24.56 6.84 -9.95
N HIS A 92 -23.49 7.40 -10.52
CA HIS A 92 -23.60 8.56 -11.41
C HIS A 92 -24.38 8.24 -12.69
N SER A 93 -24.11 7.07 -13.30
CA SER A 93 -24.82 6.62 -14.51
C SER A 93 -26.31 6.38 -14.24
N GLU A 94 -26.66 5.83 -13.08
CA GLU A 94 -28.05 5.59 -12.69
C GLU A 94 -28.79 6.90 -12.43
N LYS A 95 -28.14 7.87 -11.77
CA LYS A 95 -28.69 9.22 -11.59
C LYS A 95 -28.95 9.89 -12.94
N ALA A 96 -28.00 9.80 -13.87
CA ALA A 96 -28.17 10.32 -15.22
C ALA A 96 -29.32 9.62 -15.97
N ARG A 97 -29.44 8.29 -15.84
CA ARG A 97 -30.52 7.51 -16.45
C ARG A 97 -31.89 7.91 -15.91
N LYS A 98 -32.03 8.01 -14.58
CA LYS A 98 -33.28 8.44 -13.93
C LYS A 98 -33.71 9.84 -14.38
N LYS A 99 -32.76 10.76 -14.50
CA LYS A 99 -33.04 12.10 -15.03
C LYS A 99 -33.53 12.04 -16.49
N ALA A 100 -32.82 11.33 -17.35
CA ALA A 100 -33.21 11.18 -18.76
C ALA A 100 -34.57 10.48 -18.93
N GLU A 101 -34.90 9.52 -18.06
CA GLU A 101 -36.20 8.86 -18.04
C GLU A 101 -37.31 9.84 -17.65
N LEU A 102 -37.07 10.68 -16.65
CA LEU A 102 -38.02 11.72 -16.24
C LEU A 102 -38.26 12.73 -17.36
N ASP A 103 -37.19 13.27 -17.96
CA ASP A 103 -37.27 14.19 -19.10
C ASP A 103 -38.03 13.58 -20.29
N ALA A 104 -37.81 12.29 -20.58
CA ALA A 104 -38.53 11.58 -21.65
C ALA A 104 -40.02 11.38 -21.34
N THR A 105 -40.39 11.14 -20.08
CA THR A 105 -41.79 11.03 -19.67
C THR A 105 -42.52 12.36 -19.76
N GLU A 106 -41.87 13.46 -19.37
CA GLU A 106 -42.41 14.81 -19.51
C GLU A 106 -42.62 15.19 -20.97
N ALA A 107 -41.62 14.94 -21.84
CA ALA A 107 -41.73 15.18 -23.27
C ALA A 107 -42.87 14.37 -23.91
N ARG A 108 -43.06 13.10 -23.50
CA ARG A 108 -44.20 12.27 -23.95
C ARG A 108 -45.54 12.84 -23.48
N ALA A 109 -45.63 13.30 -22.23
CA ALA A 109 -46.85 13.90 -21.71
C ALA A 109 -47.21 15.19 -22.46
N GLU A 110 -46.22 16.05 -22.70
CA GLU A 110 -46.41 17.30 -23.45
C GLU A 110 -46.83 17.03 -24.91
N ALA A 111 -46.18 16.07 -25.57
CA ALA A 111 -46.55 15.67 -26.93
C ALA A 111 -47.99 15.14 -26.98
N LYS A 112 -48.40 14.33 -26.01
CA LYS A 112 -49.78 13.81 -25.90
C LYS A 112 -50.78 14.94 -25.66
N ALA A 113 -50.45 15.92 -24.82
CA ALA A 113 -51.29 17.09 -24.57
C ALA A 113 -51.46 17.93 -25.85
N LYS A 114 -50.36 18.23 -26.56
CA LYS A 114 -50.39 18.95 -27.85
C LYS A 114 -51.25 18.23 -28.89
N LEU A 115 -51.12 16.91 -28.99
CA LEU A 115 -51.89 16.10 -29.94
C LEU A 115 -53.39 16.10 -29.59
N THR A 116 -53.73 15.97 -28.29
CA THR A 116 -55.12 16.06 -27.82
C THR A 116 -55.74 17.41 -28.17
N LEU A 117 -55.00 18.50 -27.96
CA LEU A 117 -55.45 19.87 -28.25
C LEU A 117 -55.63 20.10 -29.75
N LEU A 118 -54.77 19.49 -30.58
CA LEU A 118 -54.90 19.52 -32.04
C LEU A 118 -56.15 18.76 -32.51
N VAL A 119 -56.43 17.58 -31.95
CA VAL A 119 -57.64 16.80 -32.24
C VAL A 119 -58.91 17.59 -31.89
N LEU A 120 -58.95 18.23 -30.72
CA LEU A 120 -60.08 19.08 -30.32
C LEU A 120 -60.29 20.24 -31.30
N LYS A 121 -59.23 20.95 -31.70
CA LYS A 121 -59.31 22.04 -32.70
C LYS A 121 -59.83 21.56 -34.05
N ILE A 122 -59.50 20.34 -34.47
CA ILE A 122 -60.00 19.77 -35.73
C ILE A 122 -61.50 19.48 -35.61
N LEU A 123 -61.93 18.89 -34.50
CA LEU A 123 -63.35 18.61 -34.24
C LEU A 123 -64.20 19.88 -34.20
N GLU A 124 -63.71 20.96 -33.56
CA GLU A 124 -64.38 22.27 -33.55
C GLU A 124 -64.54 22.88 -34.95
N LYS A 125 -63.55 22.69 -35.84
CA LYS A 125 -63.60 23.21 -37.21
C LYS A 125 -64.39 22.32 -38.18
N GLY A 126 -64.51 21.03 -37.89
CA GLY A 126 -65.26 20.07 -38.70
C GLY A 126 -66.76 20.04 -38.41
N PHE A 127 -67.22 20.66 -37.33
CA PHE A 127 -68.64 20.74 -36.95
C PHE A 127 -69.31 21.97 -37.55
N THR A 128 -69.39 22.05 -38.89
CA THR A 128 -70.37 22.93 -39.53
C THR A 128 -71.69 22.16 -39.65
N PRO A 129 -72.76 22.55 -38.92
CA PRO A 129 -74.06 21.95 -39.14
C PRO A 129 -74.50 22.30 -40.55
N LEU A 130 -74.50 21.30 -41.44
CA LEU A 130 -75.21 21.37 -42.71
C LEU A 130 -76.66 21.75 -42.39
N LYS A 131 -77.02 23.00 -42.66
CA LYS A 131 -78.40 23.45 -42.66
C LYS A 131 -79.14 22.59 -43.69
N LEU A 132 -79.89 21.61 -43.20
CA LEU A 132 -80.89 20.89 -43.98
C LEU A 132 -81.95 21.92 -44.37
N HIS A 133 -81.97 22.27 -45.66
CA HIS A 133 -83.04 23.02 -46.32
C HIS A 133 -84.22 22.11 -46.62
#